data_AF-A0A7X9G1S0-F1
#
_entry.id   AF-A0A7X9G1S0-F1
#
_cell.length_a   1.000
_cell.length_b   1.000
_cell.length_c   1.000
_cell.angle_alpha   90.00
_cell.angle_beta   90.00
_cell.angle_gamma   90.00
#
_symmetry.space_group_name_H-M   'P 1'
#
loop_
_entity.id
_entity.type
_entity.pdbx_description
1 polymer ?
#
loop_
_entity_poly.entity_id
_entity_poly.type
_entity_poly.pdbx_seq_one_letter_code
_entity_poly.pdbx_strand_id
1 'polypeptide(L)'
;MIVHCMKKSTWDERKHRKEWGNRDLEDCGFVHCCTVNYLWRVMPNFLSIDEPLVLVCLDESKMLSEVKYEDGDNVGRFYPHVYGLINNSAVLEVLPFLKDEDGNWLKNDEFLDYPDE
;
A
#
# COMPACT_ATOMS: atom_id res chain seq x y z
N MET A 1 -4.36 7.87 -6.73
CA MET A 1 -4.61 6.69 -5.88
C MET A 1 -3.28 6.24 -5.33
N ILE A 2 -3.24 5.87 -4.06
CA ILE A 2 -2.06 5.30 -3.40
C ILE A 2 -2.41 3.90 -2.89
N VAL A 3 -1.41 3.05 -2.74
CA VAL A 3 -1.60 1.63 -2.40
C VAL A 3 -0.76 1.29 -1.18
N HIS A 4 -1.36 0.60 -0.22
CA HIS A 4 -0.67 0.04 0.93
C HIS A 4 -0.74 -1.49 0.90
N CYS A 5 0.39 -2.17 1.11
CA CYS A 5 0.47 -3.62 1.17
C CYS A 5 0.46 -4.08 2.64
N MET A 6 -0.42 -5.02 2.98
CA MET A 6 -0.44 -5.63 4.31
C MET A 6 -0.85 -7.09 4.25
N LYS A 7 -0.67 -7.82 5.35
CA LYS A 7 -1.23 -9.18 5.46
C LYS A 7 -2.74 -9.16 5.38
N LYS A 8 -3.32 -10.14 4.69
CA LYS A 8 -4.78 -10.29 4.59
C LYS A 8 -5.44 -10.45 5.96
N SER A 9 -4.82 -11.22 6.85
CA SER A 9 -5.26 -11.37 8.25
C SER A 9 -5.35 -10.01 8.96
N THR A 10 -4.31 -9.21 8.81
CA THR A 10 -4.21 -7.86 9.34
C THR A 10 -5.31 -6.93 8.79
N TRP A 11 -5.63 -7.02 7.49
CA TRP A 11 -6.76 -6.30 6.88
C TRP A 11 -8.11 -6.77 7.42
N ASP A 12 -8.33 -8.08 7.52
CA ASP A 12 -9.59 -8.67 7.96
C ASP A 12 -9.99 -8.22 9.38
N GLU A 13 -9.02 -8.00 10.27
CA GLU A 13 -9.23 -7.49 11.64
C GLU A 13 -9.64 -6.01 11.71
N ARG A 14 -9.35 -5.22 10.66
CA ARG A 14 -9.50 -3.76 10.65
C ARG A 14 -10.48 -3.24 9.61
N LYS A 15 -10.93 -4.05 8.65
CA LYS A 15 -11.84 -3.65 7.56
C LYS A 15 -13.19 -3.06 8.00
N HIS A 16 -13.61 -3.33 9.24
CA HIS A 16 -14.84 -2.78 9.82
C HIS A 16 -14.60 -1.68 10.87
N ARG A 17 -13.33 -1.35 11.14
CA ARG A 17 -12.99 -0.22 12.01
C ARG A 17 -13.20 1.10 11.27
N LYS A 18 -13.24 2.21 12.02
CA LYS A 18 -13.28 3.54 11.40
C LYS A 18 -11.95 3.88 10.72
N GLU A 19 -10.86 3.49 11.36
CA GLU A 19 -9.50 3.88 10.98
C GLU A 19 -8.49 2.82 11.46
N TRP A 20 -7.29 2.84 10.87
CA TRP A 20 -6.20 1.89 11.14
C TRP A 20 -4.83 2.47 10.79
N GLY A 21 -3.75 1.75 11.13
CA GLY A 21 -2.37 2.18 10.88
C GLY A 21 -1.54 2.44 12.14
N ASN A 22 -2.09 2.19 13.33
CA ASN A 22 -1.42 2.45 14.61
C ASN A 22 -0.01 1.85 14.68
N ARG A 23 0.15 0.61 14.23
CA ARG A 23 1.44 -0.09 14.27
C ARG A 23 2.49 0.61 13.40
N ASP A 24 2.15 0.93 12.16
CA ASP A 24 3.04 1.65 11.24
C ASP A 24 3.43 3.04 11.80
N LEU A 25 2.47 3.73 12.44
CA LEU A 25 2.74 5.01 13.12
C LEU A 25 3.65 4.86 14.33
N GLU A 26 3.51 3.79 15.12
CA GLU A 26 4.37 3.51 16.27
C GLU A 26 5.79 3.12 15.83
N ASP A 27 5.90 2.35 14.74
CA ASP A 27 7.17 1.81 14.24
C ASP A 27 7.97 2.85 13.42
N CYS A 28 7.29 3.66 12.58
CA CYS A 28 7.95 4.54 11.59
C CYS A 28 7.51 6.02 11.70
N GLY A 29 6.42 6.32 12.39
CA GLY A 29 5.82 7.66 12.45
C GLY A 29 4.88 7.99 11.30
N PHE A 30 4.72 7.09 10.32
CA PHE A 30 3.85 7.23 9.15
C PHE A 30 3.49 5.86 8.58
N VAL A 31 2.40 5.79 7.81
CA VAL A 31 2.05 4.58 7.04
C VAL A 31 2.65 4.65 5.65
N HIS A 32 3.47 3.66 5.29
CA HIS A 32 4.05 3.55 3.96
C HIS A 32 2.98 3.25 2.92
N CYS A 33 2.89 4.07 1.88
CA CYS A 33 2.11 3.80 0.69
C CYS A 33 3.01 3.93 -0.56
N CYS A 34 2.49 3.47 -1.69
CA CYS A 34 3.15 3.53 -2.97
C CYS A 34 2.16 4.00 -4.05
N THR A 35 2.62 4.71 -5.07
CA THR A 35 1.83 4.90 -6.28
C THR A 35 1.80 3.58 -7.08
N VAL A 36 0.80 3.41 -7.94
CA VAL A 36 0.67 2.20 -8.76
C VAL A 36 1.90 2.02 -9.67
N ASN A 37 2.42 3.13 -10.21
CA ASN A 37 3.59 3.17 -11.10
C ASN A 37 4.89 2.63 -10.47
N TYR A 38 5.00 2.64 -9.14
CA TYR A 38 6.18 2.12 -8.43
C TYR A 38 5.95 0.78 -7.74
N LEU A 39 4.78 0.14 -7.90
CA LEU A 39 4.50 -1.15 -7.26
C LEU A 39 5.52 -2.22 -7.68
N TRP A 40 5.90 -2.28 -8.95
CA TRP A 40 6.88 -3.24 -9.47
C TRP A 40 8.21 -3.22 -8.69
N ARG A 41 8.59 -2.06 -8.14
CA ARG A 41 9.81 -1.88 -7.35
C ARG A 41 9.61 -2.20 -5.87
N VAL A 42 8.42 -1.93 -5.33
CA VAL A 42 8.12 -2.06 -3.90
C VAL A 42 7.67 -3.47 -3.53
N MET A 43 6.86 -4.12 -4.38
CA MET A 43 6.28 -5.45 -4.14
C MET A 43 7.32 -6.58 -3.94
N PRO A 44 8.49 -6.57 -4.60
CA PRO A 44 9.55 -7.55 -4.34
C PRO A 44 9.98 -7.65 -2.86
N ASN A 45 9.86 -6.57 -2.07
CA ASN A 45 10.21 -6.57 -0.64
C ASN A 45 9.30 -7.47 0.20
N PHE A 46 8.15 -7.89 -0.33
CA PHE A 46 7.15 -8.68 0.39
C PHE A 46 7.14 -10.16 -0.03
N LEU A 47 8.00 -10.58 -0.97
CA LEU A 47 7.95 -11.94 -1.53
C LEU A 47 8.28 -13.03 -0.51
N SER A 48 9.11 -12.73 0.49
CA SER A 48 9.48 -13.64 1.58
C SER A 48 8.38 -13.84 2.62
N ILE A 49 7.24 -13.15 2.50
CA ILE A 49 6.09 -13.35 3.38
C ILE A 49 5.27 -14.55 2.88
N ASP A 50 5.16 -15.57 3.72
CA ASP A 50 4.44 -16.83 3.46
C ASP A 50 2.92 -16.74 3.72
N GLU A 51 2.45 -15.63 4.29
CA GLU A 51 1.03 -15.36 4.50
C GLU A 51 0.41 -14.62 3.30
N PRO A 52 -0.90 -14.83 3.01
CA PRO A 52 -1.59 -14.06 2.00
C PRO A 52 -1.50 -12.55 2.29
N LEU A 53 -1.14 -11.78 1.28
CA LEU A 53 -1.08 -10.32 1.33
C LEU A 53 -2.22 -9.72 0.50
N VAL A 54 -2.55 -8.46 0.80
CA VAL A 54 -3.52 -7.66 0.06
C VAL A 54 -2.95 -6.28 -0.24
N LEU A 55 -3.41 -5.71 -1.34
CA LEU A 55 -3.15 -4.36 -1.79
C LEU A 55 -4.39 -3.51 -1.50
N VAL A 56 -4.30 -2.66 -0.49
CA VAL A 56 -5.38 -1.75 -0.11
C VAL A 56 -5.22 -0.47 -0.93
N CYS A 57 -6.15 -0.25 -1.84
CA CYS A 57 -6.16 0.90 -2.73
C CYS A 57 -6.92 2.05 -2.07
N LEU A 58 -6.26 3.21 -1.99
CA LEU A 58 -6.71 4.37 -1.22
C LEU A 58 -6.93 5.59 -2.12
N ASP A 59 -8.08 6.22 -1.92
CA ASP A 59 -8.43 7.51 -2.48
C ASP A 59 -7.81 8.62 -1.64
N GLU A 60 -6.70 9.18 -2.14
CA GLU A 60 -6.00 10.27 -1.47
C GLU A 60 -6.91 11.49 -1.22
N SER A 61 -7.90 11.75 -2.09
CA SER A 61 -8.82 12.88 -1.92
C SER A 61 -9.78 12.73 -0.74
N LYS A 62 -9.94 11.51 -0.22
CA LYS A 62 -10.79 11.19 0.94
C LYS A 62 -9.98 10.94 2.21
N MET A 63 -8.66 11.06 2.14
CA MET A 63 -7.79 10.91 3.30
C MET A 63 -8.02 12.04 4.28
N LEU A 64 -8.23 11.69 5.55
CA LEU A 64 -8.32 12.67 6.64
C LEU A 64 -6.95 13.05 7.19
N SER A 65 -5.99 12.14 7.11
CA SER A 65 -4.60 12.34 7.52
C SER A 65 -3.78 12.98 6.41
N GLU A 66 -2.73 13.71 6.79
CA GLU A 66 -1.81 14.35 5.85
C GLU A 66 -1.03 13.29 5.05
N VAL A 67 -0.94 13.47 3.73
CA VAL A 67 -0.14 12.63 2.83
C VAL A 67 1.01 13.47 2.30
N LYS A 68 2.24 12.98 2.45
CA LYS A 68 3.45 13.62 1.90
C LYS A 68 4.16 12.69 0.94
N TYR A 69 4.62 13.24 -0.17
CA TYR A 69 5.43 12.52 -1.14
C TYR A 69 6.90 12.81 -0.85
N GLU A 70 7.65 11.78 -0.48
CA GLU A 70 9.03 11.92 0.00
C GLU A 70 10.00 11.02 -0.77
N ASP A 71 11.18 11.56 -1.06
CA ASP A 71 12.28 10.86 -1.71
C ASP A 71 13.30 10.39 -0.66
N GLY A 72 12.99 9.28 0.02
CA GLY A 72 13.82 8.75 1.09
C GLY A 72 15.23 8.33 0.64
N ASP A 73 15.38 7.97 -0.63
CA ASP A 73 16.65 7.51 -1.21
C ASP A 73 17.47 8.64 -1.88
N ASN A 74 16.92 9.86 -2.00
CA ASN A 74 17.49 10.99 -2.75
C ASN A 74 17.82 10.66 -4.21
N VAL A 75 16.90 9.98 -4.89
CA VAL A 75 17.04 9.46 -6.27
C VAL A 75 15.97 9.98 -7.22
N GLY A 76 15.19 10.97 -6.79
CA GLY A 76 14.11 11.60 -7.54
C GLY A 76 12.81 10.79 -7.59
N ARG A 77 12.64 9.78 -6.73
CA ARG A 77 11.41 8.97 -6.64
C ARG A 77 10.71 9.24 -5.33
N PHE A 78 9.45 9.67 -5.43
CA PHE A 78 8.69 10.09 -4.26
C PHE A 78 7.63 9.06 -3.90
N TYR A 79 7.64 8.59 -2.66
CA TYR A 79 6.63 7.66 -2.15
C TYR A 79 5.67 8.39 -1.21
N PRO A 80 4.36 8.11 -1.30
CA PRO A 80 3.38 8.68 -0.38
C PRO A 80 3.51 8.05 1.01
N HIS A 81 3.69 8.90 2.01
CA HIS A 81 3.64 8.57 3.43
C HIS A 81 2.45 9.25 4.07
N VAL A 82 1.64 8.48 4.81
CA VAL A 82 0.47 8.99 5.53
C VAL A 82 0.85 9.28 6.97
N TYR A 83 0.82 10.54 7.37
CA TYR A 83 1.14 11.02 8.72
C TYR A 83 -0.10 11.02 9.61
N GLY A 84 -0.63 9.83 9.86
CA GLY A 84 -1.80 9.62 10.71
C GLY A 84 -2.50 8.31 10.36
N LEU A 85 -3.62 8.06 11.04
CA LEU A 85 -4.41 6.86 10.77
C LEU A 85 -5.09 6.97 9.39
N ILE A 86 -5.22 5.83 8.73
CA ILE A 86 -5.96 5.71 7.48
C ILE A 86 -7.43 5.44 7.81
N ASN A 87 -8.31 6.35 7.37
CA ASN A 87 -9.75 6.19 7.49
C ASN A 87 -10.28 5.18 6.47
N ASN A 88 -11.09 4.21 6.90
CA ASN A 88 -11.65 3.20 5.99
C ASN A 88 -12.58 3.79 4.92
N SER A 89 -13.12 5.00 5.11
CA SER A 89 -13.87 5.70 4.06
C SER A 89 -13.02 6.16 2.87
N ALA A 90 -11.68 6.13 2.97
CA ALA A 90 -10.77 6.36 1.86
C ALA A 90 -10.44 5.09 1.06
N VAL A 91 -10.83 3.90 1.53
CA VAL A 91 -10.56 2.64 0.82
C VAL A 91 -11.48 2.55 -0.42
N LEU A 92 -10.86 2.43 -1.59
CA LEU A 92 -11.55 2.24 -2.87
C LEU A 92 -11.85 0.76 -3.10
N GLU A 93 -10.81 -0.05 -2.96
CA GLU A 93 -10.85 -1.49 -3.23
C GLU A 93 -9.71 -2.19 -2.49
N VAL A 94 -9.82 -3.51 -2.38
CA VAL A 94 -8.77 -4.35 -1.80
C VAL A 94 -8.53 -5.51 -2.75
N LEU A 95 -7.34 -5.52 -3.34
CA LEU A 95 -6.94 -6.50 -4.33
C LEU A 95 -6.03 -7.55 -3.69
N PRO A 96 -6.03 -8.80 -4.18
CA PRO A 96 -5.07 -9.79 -3.73
C PRO A 96 -3.67 -9.42 -4.21
N PHE A 97 -2.65 -9.67 -3.37
CA PHE A 97 -1.27 -9.71 -3.84
C PHE A 97 -1.06 -11.01 -4.63
N LEU A 98 -0.77 -10.89 -5.92
CA LEU A 98 -0.60 -12.04 -6.81
C LEU A 98 0.88 -12.40 -6.94
N LYS A 99 1.16 -13.70 -7.03
CA LYS A 99 2.48 -14.25 -7.36
C LYS A 99 2.36 -15.20 -8.55
N ASP A 100 3.37 -15.25 -9.41
CA ASP A 100 3.49 -16.25 -10.48
C ASP A 100 3.99 -17.61 -9.93
N GLU A 101 4.16 -18.58 -10.83
CA GLU A 101 4.66 -19.92 -10.50
C GLU A 101 6.09 -19.90 -9.95
N ASP A 102 6.88 -18.88 -10.31
CA ASP A 102 8.24 -18.66 -9.83
C ASP A 102 8.29 -17.84 -8.52
N GLY A 103 7.12 -17.43 -8.00
CA GLY A 103 6.99 -16.64 -6.79
C GLY A 103 7.26 -15.15 -6.95
N ASN A 104 7.41 -14.64 -8.17
CA ASN A 104 7.54 -13.21 -8.44
C ASN A 104 6.18 -12.52 -8.33
N TRP A 105 6.18 -11.23 -7.98
CA TRP A 105 4.95 -10.46 -7.94
C TRP A 105 4.35 -10.31 -9.33
N LEU A 106 3.04 -10.55 -9.43
CA LEU A 106 2.24 -10.28 -10.62
C LEU A 106 1.38 -9.05 -10.40
N LYS A 107 1.45 -8.12 -11.37
CA LYS A 107 0.61 -6.93 -11.38
C LYS A 107 -0.84 -7.30 -11.65
N ASN A 108 -1.74 -6.77 -10.82
CA ASN A 108 -3.18 -6.95 -10.96
C ASN A 108 -3.70 -6.29 -12.25
N ASP A 109 -4.77 -6.84 -12.84
CA ASP A 109 -5.36 -6.33 -14.08
C ASP A 109 -5.85 -4.88 -13.92
N GLU A 110 -6.33 -4.53 -12.73
CA GLU A 110 -6.77 -3.17 -12.33
C GLU A 110 -5.64 -2.12 -12.45
N PHE A 111 -4.39 -2.56 -12.51
CA PHE A 111 -3.22 -1.69 -12.58
C PHE A 111 -2.56 -1.66 -13.97
N LEU A 112 -3.09 -2.37 -14.98
CA LEU A 112 -2.45 -2.48 -16.30
C LEU A 112 -2.32 -1.13 -17.03
N ASP A 113 -3.25 -0.20 -16.80
CA ASP A 113 -3.22 1.13 -17.40
C ASP A 113 -2.17 2.07 -16.77
N TYR A 114 -1.52 1.65 -15.68
CA TYR A 114 -0.48 2.43 -15.01
C TYR A 114 0.90 1.94 -15.47
N PRO A 115 1.71 2.76 -16.18
CA PRO A 115 3.04 2.35 -16.60
C PRO A 115 3.97 2.18 -15.40
N ASP A 116 4.91 1.26 -15.50
CA ASP A 116 6.01 1.14 -14.54
C ASP A 116 7.03 2.25 -14.80
N GLU A 117 7.34 3.04 -13.76
CA GLU A 117 8.27 4.18 -13.81
C GLU A 117 9.61 3.90 -13.14
#